data_AF-A0A960LSA9-F1
#
_entry.id   AF-A0A960LSA9-F1
#
_cell.length_a   1.000
_cell.length_b   1.000
_cell.length_c   1.000
_cell.angle_alpha   90.00
_cell.angle_beta   90.00
_cell.angle_gamma   90.00
#
_symmetry.space_group_name_H-M   'P 1'
#
loop_
_entity.id
_entity.type
_entity.pdbx_description
1 polymer ?
#
loop_
_entity_poly.entity_id
_entity_poly.type
_entity_poly.pdbx_seq_one_letter_code
_entity_poly.pdbx_strand_id
1 'polypeptide(L)'
;MTALDAIGPYEILSWIPESTVYRVAKFPGEISTDSGLKVVTEHGLEGVSQANVLVVPGAGNATTLQHEPKIHEWSDPSIKKQHGPRQFA
;
A
#
# COMPACT_ATOMS: atom_id res chain seq x y z
N MET A 1 4.85 3.96 10.42
CA MET A 1 5.36 4.66 9.21
C MET A 1 5.58 6.12 9.50
N THR A 2 6.57 6.71 8.85
CA THR A 2 6.78 8.16 8.75
C THR A 2 5.84 8.71 7.67
N ALA A 3 5.05 9.73 8.03
CA ALA A 3 4.04 10.29 7.11
C ALA A 3 4.68 10.85 5.82
N LEU A 4 5.82 11.53 5.96
CA LEU A 4 6.50 12.20 4.86
C LEU A 4 6.89 11.24 3.73
N ASP A 5 7.32 10.03 4.08
CA ASP A 5 7.71 8.98 3.14
C ASP A 5 6.53 8.48 2.29
N ALA A 6 5.29 8.62 2.79
CA ALA A 6 4.07 8.29 2.05
C ALA A 6 3.55 9.50 1.26
N ILE A 7 3.46 10.67 1.91
CA ILE A 7 2.83 11.86 1.33
C ILE A 7 3.66 12.44 0.18
N GLY A 8 4.99 12.48 0.30
CA GLY A 8 5.87 13.02 -0.74
C GLY A 8 5.67 12.31 -2.10
N PRO A 9 5.85 10.98 -2.16
CA PRO A 9 5.56 10.22 -3.37
C PRO A 9 4.09 10.31 -3.81
N TYR A 10 3.12 10.31 -2.88
CA TYR A 10 1.70 10.40 -3.22
C TYR A 10 1.38 11.68 -4.01
N GLU A 11 1.86 12.84 -3.55
CA GLU A 11 1.62 14.13 -4.21
C GLU A 11 2.18 14.15 -5.63
N ILE A 12 3.43 13.70 -5.81
CA ILE A 12 4.08 13.71 -7.12
C ILE A 12 3.46 12.70 -8.08
N LEU A 13 3.17 11.48 -7.60
CA LEU A 13 2.55 10.45 -8.44
C LEU A 13 1.13 10.84 -8.84
N SER A 14 0.38 11.54 -7.99
CA SER A 14 -0.99 11.98 -8.28
C SER A 14 -1.07 13.04 -9.39
N TRP A 15 0.05 13.68 -9.73
CA TRP A 15 0.10 14.64 -10.84
C TRP A 15 0.38 13.99 -12.20
N ILE A 16 0.73 12.69 -12.23
CA ILE A 16 1.00 12.00 -13.48
C ILE A 16 -0.33 11.78 -14.22
N PRO A 17 -0.47 12.25 -15.48
CA PRO A 17 -1.67 12.01 -16.29
C PRO A 17 -1.98 10.53 -16.40
N GLU A 18 -3.27 10.18 -16.36
CA GLU A 18 -3.75 8.80 -16.50
C GLU A 18 -3.23 7.83 -15.43
N SER A 19 -2.67 8.36 -14.33
CA SER A 19 -2.31 7.57 -13.16
C SER A 19 -3.46 7.47 -12.17
N THR A 20 -3.49 6.38 -11.40
CA THR A 20 -4.37 6.25 -10.23
C THR A 20 -3.50 5.84 -9.06
N VAL A 21 -3.53 6.62 -7.98
CA VAL A 21 -2.75 6.38 -6.78
C VAL A 21 -3.68 5.88 -5.68
N TYR A 22 -3.44 4.66 -5.21
CA TYR A 22 -4.21 4.05 -4.12
C TYR A 22 -3.44 4.13 -2.81
N ARG A 23 -4.13 4.50 -1.72
CA ARG A 23 -3.60 4.30 -0.36
C ARG A 23 -4.14 2.98 0.17
N VAL A 24 -3.22 2.05 0.41
CA VAL A 24 -3.54 0.67 0.75
C VAL A 24 -3.02 0.33 2.14
N ALA A 25 -3.83 -0.38 2.91
CA ALA A 25 -3.43 -0.93 4.20
C ALA A 25 -3.96 -2.36 4.38
N LYS A 26 -3.66 -2.98 5.52
CA LYS A 26 -4.19 -4.31 5.87
C LYS A 26 -5.72 -4.32 5.83
N PHE A 27 -6.34 -3.26 6.34
CA PHE A 27 -7.77 -3.00 6.29
C PHE A 27 -8.01 -1.53 5.91
N PRO A 28 -9.07 -1.19 5.14
CA PRO A 28 -9.45 0.20 4.90
C PRO A 28 -9.73 0.94 6.21
N GLY A 29 -9.50 2.25 6.22
CA GLY A 29 -9.80 3.12 7.36
C GLY A 29 -8.62 3.97 7.81
N GLU A 30 -8.74 4.54 9.01
CA GLU A 30 -7.76 5.45 9.60
C GLU A 30 -6.56 4.70 10.20
N ILE A 31 -5.36 5.21 9.94
CA ILE A 31 -4.09 4.71 10.47
C ILE A 31 -3.34 5.85 11.15
N SER A 32 -2.79 5.57 12.32
CA SER A 32 -1.84 6.46 13.00
C SER A 32 -0.43 6.24 12.49
N THR A 33 0.25 7.32 12.09
CA THR A 33 1.69 7.31 11.80
C THR A 33 2.51 7.33 13.10
N ASP A 34 3.83 7.16 12.98
CA ASP A 34 4.74 7.13 14.14
C ASP A 34 4.71 8.45 14.94
N SER A 35 4.37 9.56 14.28
CA SER A 35 4.21 10.89 14.88
C SER A 35 2.77 11.20 15.32
N GLY A 36 1.83 10.25 15.17
CA GLY A 36 0.44 10.40 15.57
C GLY A 36 -0.48 11.06 14.53
N LEU A 37 0.03 11.45 13.35
CA LEU A 37 -0.81 11.94 12.26
C LEU A 37 -1.77 10.83 11.79
N LYS A 38 -2.99 11.20 11.45
CA LYS A 38 -4.00 10.28 10.94
C LYS A 38 -4.02 10.30 9.41
N VAL A 39 -3.90 9.12 8.81
CA VAL A 39 -4.03 8.92 7.36
C VAL A 39 -5.18 7.95 7.12
N VAL A 40 -6.12 8.33 6.25
CA VAL A 40 -7.19 7.43 5.82
C VAL A 40 -6.71 6.62 4.63
N THR A 41 -7.04 5.33 4.60
CA THR A 41 -6.79 4.44 3.48
C THR A 41 -8.10 3.92 2.94
N GLU A 42 -8.30 4.04 1.63
CA GLU A 42 -9.55 3.65 0.96
C GLU A 42 -9.60 2.15 0.69
N HIS A 43 -8.44 1.50 0.60
CA HIS A 43 -8.35 0.11 0.17
C HIS A 43 -7.62 -0.78 1.17
N GLY A 44 -8.15 -1.99 1.36
CA GLY A 44 -7.45 -3.11 1.97
C GLY A 44 -6.57 -3.83 0.95
N LEU A 45 -5.67 -4.70 1.41
CA LEU A 45 -4.81 -5.53 0.54
C LEU A 45 -5.63 -6.34 -0.49
N GLU A 46 -6.80 -6.86 -0.09
CA GLU A 46 -7.69 -7.63 -0.96
C GLU A 46 -8.37 -6.78 -2.04
N GLY A 47 -8.48 -5.47 -1.83
CA GLY A 47 -9.08 -4.53 -2.78
C GLY A 47 -8.14 -4.10 -3.91
N VAL A 48 -6.84 -4.40 -3.80
CA VAL A 48 -5.82 -4.04 -4.81
C VAL A 48 -5.01 -5.27 -5.18
N SER A 49 -5.35 -5.88 -6.31
CA SER A 49 -4.67 -7.09 -6.78
C SER A 49 -3.32 -6.79 -7.42
N GLN A 50 -3.12 -5.62 -8.02
CA GLN A 50 -1.94 -5.30 -8.82
C GLN A 50 -1.61 -3.82 -8.79
N ALA A 51 -0.32 -3.50 -8.94
CA ALA A 51 0.19 -2.15 -9.04
C ALA A 51 1.41 -2.12 -9.97
N ASN A 52 1.54 -1.09 -10.80
CA ASN A 52 2.74 -0.89 -11.63
C ASN A 52 3.91 -0.34 -10.82
N VAL A 53 3.60 0.44 -9.78
CA VAL A 53 4.57 1.01 -8.84
C VAL A 53 4.05 0.74 -7.44
N LEU A 54 4.90 0.18 -6.58
CA LEU A 54 4.62 -0.01 -5.16
C LEU A 54 5.56 0.89 -4.35
N VAL A 55 5.00 1.83 -3.59
CA VAL A 55 5.74 2.65 -2.64
C VAL A 55 5.49 2.10 -1.24
N VAL A 56 6.56 1.71 -0.56
CA VAL A 56 6.50 1.26 0.84
C VAL A 56 7.16 2.34 1.70
N PRO A 57 6.38 3.11 2.47
CA PRO A 57 6.93 4.14 3.35
C PRO A 57 7.88 3.55 4.39
N GLY A 58 8.90 4.31 4.78
CA GLY A 58 9.73 3.99 5.93
C GLY A 58 8.97 4.09 7.25
N ALA A 59 9.63 3.68 8.33
CA ALA A 59 9.15 3.85 9.68
C ALA A 59 10.33 3.84 10.67
N GLY A 60 10.17 4.48 11.82
CA GLY A 60 11.17 4.42 12.90
C GLY A 60 11.38 2.98 13.42
N ASN A 61 10.38 2.12 13.22
CA ASN A 61 10.36 0.70 13.58
C ASN A 61 10.06 -0.20 12.37
N ALA A 62 10.64 0.09 11.19
CA ALA A 62 10.31 -0.56 9.92
C ALA A 62 10.36 -2.10 9.91
N THR A 63 11.03 -2.74 10.87
CA THR A 63 11.03 -4.20 11.06
C THR A 63 9.72 -4.77 11.60
N THR A 64 8.77 -3.94 12.04
CA THR A 64 7.48 -4.40 12.61
C THR A 64 6.67 -5.24 11.61
N LEU A 65 6.76 -4.93 10.32
CA LEU A 65 6.06 -5.68 9.26
C LEU A 65 6.81 -6.93 8.80
N GLN A 66 8.03 -7.19 9.30
CA GLN A 66 8.85 -8.33 8.90
C GLN A 66 8.15 -9.67 9.15
N HIS A 67 7.29 -9.76 10.15
CA HIS A 67 6.59 -10.99 10.53
C HIS A 67 5.13 -11.04 10.05
N GLU A 68 4.74 -10.16 9.11
CA GLU A 68 3.38 -10.11 8.57
C GLU A 68 3.31 -10.83 7.20
N PRO A 69 3.04 -12.16 7.16
CA PRO A 69 3.11 -12.95 5.94
C PRO A 69 2.17 -12.45 4.84
N LYS A 70 0.99 -11.94 5.22
CA LYS A 70 0.02 -11.36 4.29
C LYS A 70 0.56 -10.15 3.53
N ILE A 71 1.41 -9.34 4.17
CA ILE A 71 2.00 -8.16 3.53
C ILE A 71 3.09 -8.59 2.55
N HIS A 72 3.94 -9.54 2.93
CA HIS A 72 4.97 -10.09 2.05
C HIS A 72 4.37 -10.72 0.81
N GLU A 73 3.37 -11.59 0.98
CA GLU A 73 2.62 -12.22 -0.11
C GLU A 73 2.00 -11.19 -1.05
N TRP A 74 1.39 -10.15 -0.50
CA TRP A 74 0.78 -9.08 -1.30
C TRP A 74 1.81 -8.20 -2.02
N SER A 75 2.99 -8.01 -1.43
CA SER A 75 4.05 -7.17 -2.01
C SER A 75 4.89 -7.90 -3.06
N ASP A 76 4.91 -9.23 -3.04
CA ASP A 76 5.73 -10.04 -3.92
C ASP A 76 5.03 -10.27 -5.29
N PRO A 77 5.51 -9.63 -6.37
CA PRO A 77 4.93 -9.81 -7.71
C PRO A 77 5.12 -11.22 -8.27
N SER A 78 6.08 -12.01 -7.75
CA SER A 78 6.30 -13.40 -8.18
C SER A 78 5.22 -14.35 -7.67
N ILE A 79 4.63 -14.05 -6.50
CA ILE A 79 3.56 -14.85 -5.90
C ILE A 79 2.21 -14.55 -6.58
N LYS A 80 1.98 -13.30 -6.99
CA LYS A 80 0.72 -12.88 -7.62
C LYS A 80 0.47 -13.47 -9.01
N LYS A 81 1.49 -13.92 -9.74
CA LYS A 81 1.32 -14.55 -11.06
C LYS A 81 0.57 -15.88 -11.04
N GLN A 82 0.37 -16.50 -9.88
CA GLN A 82 -0.33 -17.79 -9.77
C GLN A 82 -1.86 -17.66 -9.67
N HIS A 83 -2.42 -16.46 -9.50
CA HIS A 83 -3.87 -16.25 -9.40
C HIS A 83 -4.33 -15.37 -10.56
N GLY A 84 -4.66 -16.01 -11.68
CA GLY A 84 -5.27 -15.36 -12.83
C GLY A 84 -6.57 -14.62 -12.47
N PRO A 85 -7.04 -13.71 -13.33
CA PRO A 85 -8.13 -12.81 -13.02
C PRO A 85 -9.39 -13.60 -12.67
N ARG A 86 -9.89 -13.46 -11.42
CA ARG A 86 -11.28 -13.78 -11.13
C ARG A 86 -12.11 -12.70 -11.81
N GLN A 87 -12.62 -13.02 -13.00
CA GLN A 87 -13.70 -12.28 -13.63
C GLN A 87 -14.88 -12.33 -12.66
N PHE A 88 -15.23 -11.17 -12.10
CA PHE A 88 -16.56 -10.98 -11.53
C PHE A 88 -17.42 -10.45 -12.68
N ALA A 89 -18.48 -11.21 -12.98
CA ALA A 89 -19.50 -10.90 -13.96
C ALA A 89 -20.32 -9.66 -13.55
#